data_AF-A0A377K9Q7-F1
#
_entry.id   AF-A0A377K9Q7-F1
#
_cell.length_a   1.000
_cell.length_b   1.000
_cell.length_c   1.000
_cell.angle_alpha   90.00
_cell.angle_beta   90.00
_cell.angle_gamma   90.00
#
_symmetry.space_group_name_H-M   'P 1'
#
loop_
_entity.id
_entity.type
_entity.pdbx_description
1 polymer ?
#
loop_
_entity_poly.entity_id
_entity_poly.type
_entity_poly.pdbx_seq_one_letter_code
_entity_poly.pdbx_strand_id
1 'polypeptide(L)'
;MAVFTGKGWSHEEDHRNETVYSTENGAAVTVDYIGAIKDGYVTLSPLTPYDKWDGEKWVTDTEAQHSAAVEAAEAQRQSLMMLQWLPSV
;
A
#
# COMPACT_ATOMS: atom_id res chain seq x y z
N MET A 1 -16.87 20.59 4.37
CA MET A 1 -16.83 21.66 3.34
C MET A 1 -18.23 21.83 2.72
N ALA A 2 -18.62 23.04 2.30
CA ALA A 2 -19.94 23.24 1.68
C ALA A 2 -19.83 23.10 0.15
N VAL A 3 -20.66 22.24 -0.44
CA VAL A 3 -20.75 22.00 -1.90
C VAL A 3 -22.12 22.44 -2.39
N PHE A 4 -22.17 23.13 -3.53
CA PHE A 4 -23.44 23.51 -4.16
C PHE A 4 -23.92 22.40 -5.09
N THR A 5 -25.06 21.79 -4.79
CA THR A 5 -25.62 20.62 -5.50
C THR A 5 -26.61 21.00 -6.61
N GLY A 6 -26.66 22.28 -7.01
CA GLY A 6 -27.65 22.80 -7.95
C GLY A 6 -29.03 23.10 -7.32
N LYS A 7 -29.30 22.57 -6.12
CA LYS A 7 -30.53 22.82 -5.35
C LYS A 7 -30.29 23.58 -4.03
N GLY A 8 -29.04 23.69 -3.61
CA GLY A 8 -28.65 24.32 -2.36
C GLY A 8 -27.24 23.93 -1.94
N TRP A 9 -26.80 24.41 -0.78
CA TRP A 9 -25.53 24.04 -0.16
C TRP A 9 -25.71 22.81 0.72
N SER A 10 -24.81 21.84 0.57
CA SER A 10 -24.74 20.63 1.38
C SER A 10 -23.36 20.54 2.04
N HIS A 11 -23.31 20.09 3.30
CA HIS A 11 -22.05 19.89 3.99
C HIS A 11 -21.54 18.48 3.70
N GLU A 12 -20.39 18.39 3.06
CA GLU A 12 -19.74 17.13 2.69
C GLU A 12 -18.34 17.07 3.30
N GLU A 13 -17.86 15.87 3.57
CA GLU A 13 -16.48 15.63 3.97
C GLU A 13 -15.55 16.01 2.82
N ASP A 14 -14.38 16.55 3.15
CA ASP A 14 -13.41 17.01 2.18
C ASP A 14 -12.05 16.43 2.52
N HIS A 15 -11.78 15.26 1.95
CA HIS A 15 -10.53 14.54 2.08
C HIS A 15 -9.59 14.78 0.89
N ARG A 16 -9.87 15.76 0.03
CA ARG A 16 -9.09 15.95 -1.19
C ARG A 16 -7.63 16.23 -0.86
N ASN A 17 -6.73 15.65 -1.65
CA ASN A 17 -5.28 15.67 -1.44
C ASN A 17 -4.79 14.84 -0.24
N GLU A 18 -5.69 14.18 0.51
CA GLU A 18 -5.28 13.16 1.48
C GLU A 18 -4.91 11.87 0.73
N THR A 19 -3.95 11.14 1.30
CA THR A 19 -3.56 9.82 0.81
C THR A 19 -4.35 8.76 1.57
N VAL A 20 -5.09 7.94 0.84
CA VAL A 20 -5.74 6.74 1.34
C VAL A 20 -5.12 5.49 0.75
N TYR A 21 -5.39 4.34 1.33
CA TYR A 21 -4.78 3.06 0.96
C TYR A 21 -5.88 2.07 0.59
N SER A 22 -5.73 1.39 -0.55
CA SER A 22 -6.65 0.35 -0.95
C SER A 22 -6.54 -0.85 -0.01
N THR A 23 -7.64 -1.33 0.54
CA THR A 23 -7.66 -2.51 1.42
C THR A 23 -7.37 -3.82 0.68
N GLU A 24 -7.45 -3.82 -0.66
CA GLU A 24 -7.16 -4.99 -1.49
C GLU A 24 -5.65 -5.29 -1.57
N ASN A 25 -4.83 -4.24 -1.68
CA ASN A 25 -3.40 -4.39 -2.00
C ASN A 25 -2.47 -3.39 -1.30
N GLY A 26 -3.00 -2.51 -0.44
CA GLY A 26 -2.23 -1.48 0.26
C GLY A 26 -1.78 -0.31 -0.62
N ALA A 27 -2.25 -0.20 -1.87
CA ALA A 27 -1.82 0.86 -2.78
C ALA A 27 -2.27 2.24 -2.31
N ALA A 28 -1.34 3.19 -2.27
CA ALA A 28 -1.60 4.58 -1.95
C ALA A 28 -2.31 5.29 -3.11
N VAL A 29 -3.39 6.00 -2.80
CA VAL A 29 -4.21 6.77 -3.74
C VAL A 29 -4.50 8.14 -3.14
N THR A 30 -4.32 9.19 -3.94
CA THR A 30 -4.71 10.54 -3.55
C THR A 30 -6.19 10.75 -3.83
N VAL A 31 -6.93 11.26 -2.85
CA VAL A 31 -8.36 11.58 -3.02
C VAL A 31 -8.51 12.83 -3.88
N ASP A 32 -9.24 12.74 -4.99
CA ASP A 32 -9.55 13.85 -5.90
C ASP A 32 -11.02 14.29 -5.86
N TYR A 33 -11.86 13.63 -5.05
CA TYR A 33 -13.30 13.85 -4.97
C TYR A 33 -13.74 14.42 -3.62
N ILE A 34 -14.92 15.05 -3.59
CA ILE A 34 -15.58 15.47 -2.36
C ILE A 34 -16.52 14.35 -1.88
N GLY A 35 -16.62 14.19 -0.57
CA GLY A 35 -17.43 13.18 0.10
C GLY A 35 -16.60 12.24 0.96
N ALA A 36 -17.28 11.30 1.59
CA ALA A 36 -16.67 10.26 2.42
C ALA A 36 -15.73 9.37 1.60
N ILE A 37 -14.68 8.85 2.25
CA ILE A 37 -13.79 7.86 1.64
C ILE A 37 -14.61 6.64 1.18
N LYS A 38 -14.44 6.26 -0.09
CA LYS A 38 -15.13 5.11 -0.69
C LYS A 38 -14.76 3.82 0.02
N ASP A 39 -15.69 2.86 -0.01
CA ASP A 39 -15.42 1.49 0.42
C ASP A 39 -14.22 0.89 -0.33
N GLY A 40 -13.48 0.01 0.35
CA GLY A 40 -12.23 -0.54 -0.15
C GLY A 40 -11.02 0.37 0.05
N TYR A 41 -11.17 1.50 0.76
CA TYR A 41 -10.07 2.40 1.11
C TYR A 41 -10.06 2.75 2.60
N VAL A 42 -8.86 2.92 3.15
CA VAL A 42 -8.63 3.33 4.54
C VAL A 42 -7.58 4.42 4.61
N THR A 43 -7.68 5.30 5.61
CA THR A 43 -6.69 6.36 5.87
C THR A 43 -5.45 5.85 6.61
N LEU A 44 -5.53 4.63 7.17
CA LEU A 44 -4.42 3.98 7.85
C LEU A 44 -3.44 3.42 6.81
N SER A 45 -2.17 3.78 6.93
CA SER A 45 -1.12 3.25 6.07
C SER A 45 -0.71 1.83 6.48
N PRO A 46 -0.45 0.91 5.54
CA PRO A 46 0.30 -0.30 5.85
C PRO A 46 1.71 0.09 6.33
N LEU A 47 2.22 -0.65 7.31
CA LEU A 47 3.56 -0.49 7.87
C LEU A 47 4.60 -1.26 7.06
N THR A 48 4.19 -2.37 6.43
CA THR A 48 5.04 -3.25 5.63
C THR A 48 4.40 -3.53 4.27
N PRO A 49 5.19 -3.85 3.23
CA PRO A 49 4.65 -4.25 1.94
C PRO A 49 3.93 -5.61 1.96
N TYR A 50 3.98 -6.34 3.08
CA TYR A 50 3.32 -7.63 3.27
C TYR A 50 2.04 -7.50 4.10
N ASP A 51 1.64 -6.29 4.47
CA ASP A 51 0.45 -6.07 5.27
C ASP A 51 -0.81 -6.31 4.44
N LYS A 52 -1.75 -7.06 5.03
CA LYS A 52 -3.08 -7.31 4.49
C LYS A 52 -4.13 -6.70 5.40
N TRP A 53 -5.20 -6.17 4.82
CA TRP A 53 -6.31 -5.62 5.58
C TRP A 53 -7.21 -6.74 6.11
N ASP A 54 -7.41 -6.80 7.43
CA ASP A 54 -8.24 -7.83 8.08
C ASP A 54 -9.72 -7.39 8.25
N GLY A 55 -10.05 -6.17 7.85
CA GLY A 55 -11.38 -5.55 8.06
C GLY A 55 -11.34 -4.41 9.07
N GLU A 56 -10.38 -4.44 10.01
CA GLU A 56 -10.21 -3.41 11.04
C GLU A 56 -8.81 -2.79 11.05
N LYS A 57 -7.78 -3.58 10.70
CA LYS A 57 -6.38 -3.16 10.77
C LYS A 57 -5.53 -3.89 9.74
N TRP A 58 -4.34 -3.34 9.52
CA TRP A 58 -3.27 -3.99 8.79
C TRP A 58 -2.64 -5.10 9.62
N VAL A 59 -2.51 -6.28 9.02
CA VAL A 59 -1.86 -7.45 9.61
C VAL A 59 -0.76 -7.91 8.67
N THR A 60 0.48 -7.93 9.16
CA THR A 60 1.64 -8.38 8.39
C THR A 60 1.54 -9.88 8.08
N ASP A 61 1.58 -10.21 6.80
CA ASP A 61 1.70 -11.59 6.35
C ASP A 61 3.14 -12.07 6.54
N THR A 62 3.38 -12.74 7.67
CA THR A 62 4.71 -13.23 8.07
C THR A 62 5.21 -14.35 7.15
N GLU A 63 4.31 -15.10 6.51
CA GLU A 63 4.68 -16.14 5.55
C GLU A 63 5.20 -15.53 4.26
N ALA A 64 4.50 -14.53 3.72
CA ALA A 64 4.95 -13.78 2.56
C ALA A 64 6.28 -13.05 2.85
N GLN A 65 6.40 -12.43 4.02
CA GLN A 65 7.64 -11.78 4.46
C GLN A 65 8.81 -12.77 4.56
N HIS A 66 8.58 -13.93 5.17
CA HIS A 66 9.62 -14.95 5.32
C HIS A 66 10.03 -15.53 3.97
N SER A 67 9.08 -15.82 3.09
CA SER A 67 9.35 -16.35 1.74
C SER A 67 10.20 -15.38 0.93
N ALA A 68 9.84 -14.09 0.93
CA ALA A 68 10.62 -13.06 0.26
C ALA A 68 12.04 -12.90 0.83
N ALA A 69 12.19 -13.05 2.15
CA ALA A 69 13.51 -13.01 2.80
C ALA A 69 14.39 -14.21 2.39
N VAL A 70 13.80 -15.41 2.28
CA VAL A 70 14.50 -16.60 1.79
C VAL A 70 14.92 -16.42 0.34
N GLU A 71 14.01 -15.99 -0.53
CA GLU A 71 14.30 -15.75 -1.95
C GLU A 71 15.41 -14.70 -2.14
N ALA A 72 15.37 -13.62 -1.37
CA ALA A 72 16.41 -12.60 -1.39
C ALA A 72 17.78 -13.14 -0.95
N ALA A 73 17.80 -13.99 0.09
CA ALA A 73 19.03 -14.63 0.55
C ALA A 73 19.59 -15.62 -0.48
N GLU A 74 18.73 -16.35 -1.19
CA GLU A 74 19.14 -17.25 -2.26
C GLU A 74 19.66 -16.49 -3.48
N ALA A 75 18.98 -15.43 -3.91
CA ALA A 75 19.45 -14.55 -4.98
C ALA A 75 20.81 -13.91 -4.63
N GLN A 76 21.02 -13.51 -3.37
CA GLN A 76 22.31 -13.01 -2.90
C GLN A 76 23.40 -14.10 -2.96
N ARG A 77 23.10 -15.34 -2.56
CA ARG A 77 24.07 -16.45 -2.67
C ARG A 77 24.45 -16.72 -4.13
N GLN A 78 23.47 -16.76 -5.03
CA GLN A 78 23.70 -17.01 -6.45
C GLN A 78 24.51 -15.90 -7.11
N SER A 79 24.24 -14.63 -6.77
CA SER A 79 25.01 -13.50 -7.29
C SER A 79 26.46 -13.49 -6.79
N LEU A 80 26.71 -13.85 -5.52
CA LEU A 80 28.07 -14.02 -4.98
C LEU A 80 28.81 -15.17 -5.67
N MET A 81 28.14 -16.30 -5.91
CA MET A 81 28.70 -17.39 -6.70
C MET A 81 29.03 -16.93 -8.13
N MET A 82 28.12 -16.24 -8.81
CA MET A 82 28.38 -15.72 -10.15
C MET A 82 29.58 -14.78 -10.19
N LEU A 83 29.72 -13.91 -9.17
CA LEU A 83 30.87 -13.01 -9.05
C LEU A 83 32.17 -13.78 -8.80
N GLN A 84 32.15 -14.82 -7.97
CA GLN A 84 33.31 -15.68 -7.71
C GLN A 84 33.78 -16.43 -8.95
N TRP A 85 32.89 -16.71 -9.90
CA TRP A 85 33.18 -17.43 -11.14
C TRP A 85 33.43 -16.50 -12.34
N LEU A 86 33.54 -15.18 -12.13
CA LEU A 86 34.02 -14.27 -13.18
C LEU A 86 35.48 -14.57 -13.47
N PRO A 87 35.86 -14.84 -14.74
CA PRO A 87 37.27 -15.02 -15.08
C PRO A 87 38.02 -13.73 -14.77
N SER A 88 39.09 -13.83 -13.97
CA SER A 88 40.01 -12.71 -13.74
C SER A 88 40.52 -12.20 -15.10
N VAL A 89 40.17 -10.96 -15.42
CA VAL A 89 40.78 -10.20 -16.52
C VAL A 89 42.13 -9.65 -16.08
#